data_AF-A0A369JH12-F1
#
_entry.id   AF-A0A369JH12-F1
#
_cell.length_a   1.000
_cell.length_b   1.000
_cell.length_c   1.000
_cell.angle_alpha   90.00
_cell.angle_beta   90.00
_cell.angle_gamma   90.00
#
_symmetry.space_group_name_H-M   'P 1'
#
loop_
_entity.id
_entity.type
_entity.pdbx_description
1 polymer ?
#
loop_
_entity_poly.entity_id
_entity_poly.type
_entity_poly.pdbx_seq_one_letter_code
_entity_poly.pdbx_strand_id
1 'polypeptide(L)'
;MSRPQTRGKPVNVITNSFEITRLPTKEYIQYDVGTWRFITPELGKSLARKRQEIIHKLQTLIAPEIFSPRAIYDGRAILYASRPLKLPSGDGGSFTVSLTAAPPAPGARGSYEVKLTKTIGASVDATDMMRLVKGRTADNQTTMATNLLQLLVRQAPNQKYAHNGRAYFTPEGSKNIGSGLELWRGYFQSVRPTIDRMLVNVDTTITAVYAKGDLITVCLLFLNKGNDVRLLTGDERDENFRALEKHLHNLLINVVTTGNRTKAIRGLVPSAGKYEFSKDDRVTTIEEHYKEAHNRTIKHPNAFGVRLTKPNAPFQVIVPAELCTIIPGQLYRKRIPDHLTKAVVDFATVKPNDRLRQIQTGDGAMESPVKGYKNSEFILEAGMTIETRPITIKGRILDTPSLRYGGDREVKPRDGSWNVKGQQF
;
A
#
# COMPACT_ATOMS: atom_id res chain seq x y z
N MET A 1 -40.43 -5.04 -3.94
CA MET A 1 -39.70 -3.97 -4.66
C MET A 1 -40.22 -2.65 -4.13
N SER A 2 -39.37 -1.77 -3.60
CA SER A 2 -39.80 -0.41 -3.24
C SER A 2 -40.11 0.38 -4.52
N ARG A 3 -41.21 1.14 -4.54
CA ARG A 3 -41.58 1.96 -5.70
C ARG A 3 -40.49 3.00 -5.96
N PRO A 4 -40.07 3.23 -7.23
CA PRO A 4 -39.08 4.25 -7.54
C PRO A 4 -39.61 5.64 -7.14
N GLN A 5 -38.77 6.43 -6.47
CA GLN A 5 -39.12 7.78 -6.04
C GLN A 5 -39.27 8.70 -7.25
N THR A 6 -40.41 9.39 -7.35
CA THR A 6 -40.81 10.18 -8.53
C THR A 6 -40.67 11.69 -8.35
N ARG A 7 -40.15 12.18 -7.21
CA ARG A 7 -40.00 13.62 -6.91
C ARG A 7 -38.68 14.20 -7.41
N GLY A 8 -38.67 15.48 -7.78
CA GLY A 8 -37.47 16.23 -8.24
C GLY A 8 -37.23 16.20 -9.75
N LYS A 9 -36.36 17.05 -10.28
CA LYS A 9 -36.04 17.14 -11.71
C LYS A 9 -35.11 15.99 -12.15
N PRO A 10 -35.42 15.23 -13.22
CA PRO A 10 -34.53 14.19 -13.73
C PRO A 10 -33.17 14.73 -14.18
N VAL A 11 -32.10 13.97 -13.95
CA VAL A 11 -30.74 14.28 -14.42
C VAL A 11 -29.98 13.00 -14.74
N ASN A 12 -29.14 13.02 -15.77
CA ASN A 12 -28.20 11.92 -16.05
C ASN A 12 -26.87 12.19 -15.35
N VAL A 13 -26.35 11.20 -14.64
CA VAL A 13 -25.10 11.31 -13.89
C VAL A 13 -24.15 10.22 -14.36
N ILE A 14 -22.97 10.62 -14.82
CA ILE A 14 -21.88 9.70 -15.11
C ILE A 14 -21.18 9.36 -13.78
N THR A 15 -20.99 8.08 -13.51
CA THR A 15 -20.38 7.61 -12.27
C THR A 15 -18.91 7.28 -12.45
N ASN A 16 -18.22 6.93 -11.38
CA ASN A 16 -16.88 6.32 -11.40
C ASN A 16 -16.94 4.79 -11.24
N SER A 17 -18.02 4.18 -11.72
CA SER A 17 -18.28 2.74 -11.62
C SER A 17 -18.30 2.10 -13.00
N PHE A 18 -17.64 0.96 -13.10
CA PHE A 18 -17.40 0.21 -14.34
C PHE A 18 -18.03 -1.17 -14.21
N GLU A 19 -18.81 -1.58 -15.20
CA GLU A 19 -19.56 -2.83 -15.13
C GLU A 19 -18.67 -4.05 -15.38
N ILE A 20 -18.83 -5.08 -14.55
CA ILE A 20 -18.29 -6.41 -14.82
C ILE A 20 -19.31 -7.14 -15.69
N THR A 21 -19.12 -7.10 -17.01
CA THR A 21 -20.07 -7.67 -17.99
C THR A 21 -19.99 -9.19 -18.09
N ARG A 22 -18.86 -9.78 -17.69
CA ARG A 22 -18.69 -11.22 -17.58
C ARG A 22 -18.03 -11.56 -16.26
N LEU A 23 -18.71 -12.34 -15.42
CA LEU A 23 -18.16 -12.86 -14.17
C LEU A 23 -17.33 -14.12 -14.39
N PRO A 24 -16.43 -14.48 -13.45
CA PRO A 24 -15.70 -15.73 -13.51
C PRO A 24 -16.66 -16.93 -13.62
N THR A 25 -16.29 -17.89 -14.45
CA THR A 25 -17.08 -19.13 -14.69
C THR A 25 -16.39 -20.38 -14.15
N LYS A 26 -15.11 -20.27 -13.79
CA LYS A 26 -14.31 -21.35 -13.22
C LYS A 26 -14.56 -21.48 -11.73
N GLU A 27 -14.36 -22.68 -11.20
CA GLU A 27 -14.23 -22.91 -9.77
C GLU A 27 -12.86 -22.41 -9.29
N TYR A 28 -12.85 -21.69 -8.17
CA TYR A 28 -11.65 -21.29 -7.45
C TYR A 28 -11.58 -22.02 -6.12
N ILE A 29 -10.57 -22.88 -5.98
CA ILE A 29 -10.34 -23.70 -4.80
C ILE A 29 -9.48 -22.93 -3.81
N GLN A 30 -9.89 -22.92 -2.54
CA GLN A 30 -9.16 -22.28 -1.47
C GLN A 30 -8.04 -23.18 -0.93
N TYR A 31 -6.87 -22.57 -0.76
CA TYR A 31 -5.72 -23.13 -0.05
C TYR A 31 -5.39 -22.22 1.12
N ASP A 32 -5.24 -22.82 2.30
CA ASP A 32 -4.68 -22.16 3.47
C ASP A 32 -3.16 -22.16 3.34
N VAL A 33 -2.58 -20.97 3.23
CA VAL A 33 -1.13 -20.72 3.30
C VAL A 33 -0.69 -20.50 4.76
N GLY A 34 -1.64 -20.66 5.68
CA GLY A 34 -1.56 -20.39 7.10
C GLY A 34 -1.59 -18.90 7.41
N THR A 35 -1.97 -18.56 8.64
CA THR A 35 -1.58 -17.26 9.20
C THR A 35 -0.05 -17.17 9.29
N TRP A 36 0.50 -16.01 9.64
CA TRP A 36 1.95 -15.74 9.80
C TRP A 36 2.77 -16.80 10.57
N ARG A 37 2.13 -17.75 11.27
CA ARG A 37 2.70 -18.91 11.97
C ARG A 37 3.26 -20.00 11.04
N PHE A 38 2.81 -20.10 9.79
CA PHE A 38 3.21 -21.17 8.85
C PHE A 38 4.14 -20.71 7.72
N ILE A 39 4.52 -19.43 7.74
CA ILE A 39 5.76 -18.98 7.10
C ILE A 39 6.83 -18.99 8.18
N THR A 40 7.85 -19.83 8.05
CA THR A 40 8.92 -19.96 9.04
C THR A 40 10.23 -19.40 8.50
N PRO A 41 10.87 -18.41 9.16
CA PRO A 41 10.48 -17.80 10.44
C PRO A 41 9.27 -16.87 10.34
N GLU A 42 8.54 -16.74 11.45
CA GLU A 42 7.32 -15.93 11.55
C GLU A 42 7.54 -14.49 11.06
N LEU A 43 6.64 -14.03 10.20
CA LEU A 43 6.61 -12.65 9.73
C LEU A 43 5.57 -11.83 10.49
N GLY A 44 6.01 -10.77 11.16
CA GLY A 44 5.11 -9.84 11.85
C GLY A 44 3.98 -9.31 10.96
N LYS A 45 2.85 -8.94 11.58
CA LYS A 45 1.63 -8.47 10.90
C LYS A 45 1.89 -7.35 9.87
N SER A 46 2.86 -6.48 10.14
CA SER A 46 3.25 -5.32 9.30
C SER A 46 4.01 -5.65 8.01
N LEU A 47 4.37 -6.92 7.74
CA LEU A 47 5.19 -7.33 6.58
C LEU A 47 4.37 -7.89 5.41
N ALA A 48 3.21 -7.32 5.10
CA ALA A 48 2.33 -7.79 4.03
C ALA A 48 3.02 -7.85 2.65
N ARG A 49 3.82 -6.82 2.32
CA ARG A 49 4.60 -6.78 1.07
C ARG A 49 5.57 -7.96 0.95
N LYS A 50 6.23 -8.31 2.07
CA LYS A 50 7.18 -9.42 2.10
C LYS A 50 6.49 -10.77 1.90
N ARG A 51 5.29 -10.96 2.46
CA ARG A 51 4.49 -12.17 2.22
C ARG A 51 4.09 -12.28 0.74
N GLN A 52 3.64 -11.18 0.14
CA GLN A 52 3.32 -11.14 -1.29
C GLN A 52 4.55 -11.51 -2.15
N GLU A 53 5.73 -10.99 -1.80
CA GLU A 53 6.99 -11.32 -2.49
C GLU A 53 7.36 -12.81 -2.37
N ILE A 54 7.24 -13.40 -1.17
CA ILE A 54 7.51 -14.83 -0.93
C ILE A 54 6.59 -15.70 -1.79
N ILE A 55 5.29 -15.43 -1.76
CA ILE A 55 4.32 -16.20 -2.55
C ILE A 55 4.49 -15.94 -4.05
N HIS A 56 4.85 -14.73 -4.46
CA HIS A 56 5.17 -14.47 -5.86
C HIS A 56 6.36 -15.31 -6.33
N LYS A 57 7.48 -15.31 -5.59
CA LYS A 57 8.66 -16.14 -5.92
C LYS A 57 8.36 -17.63 -5.89
N LEU A 58 7.53 -18.09 -4.95
CA LEU A 58 7.07 -19.48 -4.91
C LEU A 58 6.43 -19.86 -6.25
N GLN A 59 5.51 -19.03 -6.73
CA GLN A 59 4.74 -19.29 -7.95
C GLN A 59 5.52 -19.09 -9.24
N THR A 60 6.58 -18.27 -9.26
CA THR A 60 7.29 -17.93 -10.50
C THR A 60 8.66 -18.57 -10.65
N LEU A 61 9.32 -18.92 -9.54
CA LEU A 61 10.71 -19.40 -9.55
C LEU A 61 10.88 -20.77 -8.90
N ILE A 62 10.13 -21.06 -7.82
CA ILE A 62 10.35 -22.29 -7.02
C ILE A 62 9.49 -23.46 -7.51
N ALA A 63 8.21 -23.23 -7.80
CA ALA A 63 7.27 -24.26 -8.24
C ALA A 63 6.35 -23.78 -9.38
N PRO A 64 6.87 -23.19 -10.47
CA PRO A 64 6.06 -22.62 -11.55
C PRO A 64 5.12 -23.65 -12.22
N GLU A 65 5.49 -24.91 -12.27
CA GLU A 65 4.69 -26.02 -12.79
C GLU A 65 3.44 -26.31 -11.94
N ILE A 66 3.53 -26.12 -10.61
CA ILE A 66 2.39 -26.26 -9.71
C ILE A 66 1.44 -25.07 -9.88
N PHE A 67 1.98 -23.86 -10.05
CA PHE A 67 1.25 -22.58 -10.10
C PHE A 67 1.10 -22.01 -11.52
N SER A 68 0.72 -22.86 -12.48
CA SER A 68 0.40 -22.45 -13.85
C SER A 68 -1.03 -22.89 -14.25
N PRO A 69 -2.03 -21.99 -14.29
CA PRO A 69 -1.91 -20.55 -14.08
C PRO A 69 -1.63 -20.18 -12.62
N ARG A 70 -1.15 -18.95 -12.41
CA ARG A 70 -0.84 -18.44 -11.07
C ARG A 70 -2.10 -18.30 -10.23
N ALA A 71 -1.97 -18.65 -8.97
CA ALA A 71 -2.97 -18.45 -7.94
C ALA A 71 -2.98 -17.03 -7.37
N ILE A 72 -4.11 -16.67 -6.79
CA ILE A 72 -4.40 -15.35 -6.23
C ILE A 72 -4.21 -15.41 -4.72
N TYR A 73 -3.39 -14.52 -4.15
CA TYR A 73 -3.07 -14.53 -2.72
C TYR A 73 -3.55 -13.26 -2.03
N ASP A 74 -4.27 -13.42 -0.92
CA ASP A 74 -4.86 -12.31 -0.16
C ASP A 74 -3.85 -11.44 0.60
N GLY A 75 -2.57 -11.84 0.63
CA GLY A 75 -1.50 -11.15 1.36
C GLY A 75 -1.42 -11.50 2.85
N ARG A 76 -2.25 -12.46 3.29
CA ARG A 76 -2.37 -12.89 4.68
C ARG A 76 -2.30 -14.40 4.82
N ALA A 77 -3.35 -15.12 4.46
CA ALA A 77 -3.48 -16.56 4.75
C ALA A 77 -4.16 -17.37 3.64
N ILE A 78 -4.86 -16.72 2.72
CA ILE A 78 -5.73 -17.41 1.77
C ILE A 78 -5.18 -17.27 0.37
N LEU A 79 -5.08 -18.40 -0.32
CA LEU A 79 -4.72 -18.50 -1.73
C LEU A 79 -5.83 -19.19 -2.52
N TYR A 80 -6.18 -18.65 -3.68
CA TYR A 80 -7.21 -19.19 -4.57
C TYR A 80 -6.57 -19.65 -5.87
N ALA A 81 -6.78 -20.92 -6.24
CA ALA A 81 -6.34 -21.48 -7.51
C ALA A 81 -7.54 -21.90 -8.36
N SER A 82 -7.50 -21.63 -9.66
CA SER A 82 -8.56 -22.01 -10.61
C SER A 82 -8.52 -23.48 -11.05
N ARG A 83 -7.62 -24.26 -10.44
CA ARG A 83 -7.49 -25.71 -10.61
C ARG A 83 -6.91 -26.34 -9.34
N PRO A 84 -7.11 -27.64 -9.09
CA PRO A 84 -6.38 -28.35 -8.07
C PRO A 84 -4.86 -28.24 -8.28
N LEU A 85 -4.15 -27.78 -7.24
CA LEU A 85 -2.70 -27.77 -7.18
C LEU A 85 -2.18 -29.19 -6.90
N LYS A 86 -1.19 -29.63 -7.66
CA LYS A 86 -0.50 -30.91 -7.45
C LYS A 86 0.56 -30.74 -6.36
N LEU A 87 0.12 -30.70 -5.10
CA LEU A 87 1.02 -30.49 -3.97
C LEU A 87 1.78 -31.78 -3.61
N PRO A 88 3.00 -31.68 -3.05
CA PRO A 88 3.84 -32.84 -2.70
C PRO A 88 3.18 -33.91 -1.81
N SER A 89 2.29 -33.52 -0.91
CA SER A 89 1.60 -34.41 0.04
C SER A 89 0.10 -34.53 -0.29
N GLY A 90 -0.25 -34.50 -1.58
CA GLY A 90 -1.64 -34.57 -2.04
C GLY A 90 -2.39 -33.27 -1.80
N ASP A 91 -3.07 -33.16 -0.65
CA ASP A 91 -3.81 -31.96 -0.26
C ASP A 91 -2.94 -30.94 0.50
N GLY A 92 -1.67 -31.25 0.78
CA GLY A 92 -0.74 -30.33 1.45
C GLY A 92 0.68 -30.32 0.86
N GLY A 93 1.48 -29.33 1.23
CA GLY A 93 2.88 -29.26 0.81
C GLY A 93 3.69 -28.17 1.52
N SER A 94 4.98 -28.41 1.71
CA SER A 94 5.96 -27.43 2.18
C SER A 94 6.91 -27.03 1.05
N PHE A 95 7.21 -25.74 0.94
CA PHE A 95 8.16 -25.20 -0.03
C PHE A 95 9.17 -24.30 0.67
N THR A 96 10.44 -24.35 0.27
CA THR A 96 11.47 -23.42 0.77
C THR A 96 11.70 -22.32 -0.26
N VAL A 97 11.53 -21.06 0.15
CA VAL A 97 11.66 -19.87 -0.69
C VAL A 97 12.76 -18.96 -0.15
N SER A 98 13.77 -18.64 -0.96
CA SER A 98 14.81 -17.67 -0.60
C SER A 98 14.47 -16.28 -1.15
N LEU A 99 14.51 -15.26 -0.28
CA LEU A 99 14.46 -13.86 -0.70
C LEU A 99 15.84 -13.30 -1.08
N THR A 100 16.91 -14.08 -0.89
CA THR A 100 18.27 -13.70 -1.26
C THR A 100 18.67 -14.29 -2.61
N ALA A 101 19.84 -13.93 -3.12
CA ALA A 101 20.43 -14.59 -4.28
C ALA A 101 20.95 -16.01 -3.97
N ALA A 102 21.06 -16.38 -2.68
CA ALA A 102 21.49 -17.71 -2.30
C ALA A 102 20.39 -18.75 -2.57
N PRO A 103 20.76 -19.99 -2.94
CA PRO A 103 19.80 -21.08 -3.13
C PRO A 103 18.87 -21.26 -1.93
N PRO A 104 17.60 -21.64 -2.14
CA PRO A 104 16.68 -21.93 -1.05
C PRO A 104 17.16 -23.15 -0.26
N ALA A 105 17.59 -22.91 0.97
CA ALA A 105 17.96 -23.96 1.92
C ALA A 105 17.18 -23.77 3.24
N PRO A 106 16.61 -24.82 3.83
CA PRO A 106 15.94 -24.76 5.12
C PRO A 106 16.84 -24.16 6.20
N GLY A 107 16.32 -23.25 7.02
CA GLY A 107 17.08 -22.58 8.09
C GLY A 107 18.12 -21.56 7.62
N ALA A 108 18.43 -21.48 6.32
CA ALA A 108 19.37 -20.50 5.80
C ALA A 108 18.82 -19.07 5.94
N ARG A 109 19.73 -18.11 6.14
CA ARG A 109 19.37 -16.71 6.38
C ARG A 109 18.63 -16.13 5.17
N GLY A 110 17.37 -15.74 5.37
CA GLY A 110 16.52 -15.19 4.30
C GLY A 110 15.75 -16.23 3.49
N SER A 111 15.83 -17.51 3.90
CA SER A 111 14.91 -18.56 3.48
C SER A 111 13.64 -18.57 4.34
N TYR A 112 12.55 -18.97 3.72
CA TYR A 112 11.21 -19.08 4.30
C TYR A 112 10.61 -20.41 3.93
N GLU A 113 10.18 -21.20 4.91
CA GLU A 113 9.33 -22.35 4.65
C GLU A 113 7.87 -21.88 4.50
N VAL A 114 7.21 -22.25 3.41
CA VAL A 114 5.80 -21.94 3.12
C VAL A 114 5.02 -23.24 3.11
N LYS A 115 4.04 -23.37 3.99
CA LYS A 115 3.13 -24.52 4.04
C LYS A 115 1.81 -24.16 3.38
N LEU A 116 1.33 -25.02 2.47
CA LEU A 116 0.02 -24.90 1.84
C LEU A 116 -0.81 -26.14 2.14
N THR A 117 -2.09 -25.94 2.45
CA THR A 117 -3.07 -27.02 2.63
C THR A 117 -4.37 -26.66 1.92
N LYS A 118 -4.89 -27.56 1.10
CA LYS A 118 -6.21 -27.42 0.46
C LYS A 118 -7.29 -27.35 1.55
N THR A 119 -8.13 -26.33 1.50
CA THR A 119 -9.23 -26.19 2.45
C THR A 119 -10.43 -27.00 1.96
N ILE A 120 -10.87 -27.98 2.76
CA ILE A 120 -11.98 -28.88 2.41
C ILE A 120 -13.29 -28.07 2.30
N GLY A 121 -14.02 -28.24 1.20
CA GLY A 121 -15.34 -27.63 0.97
C GLY A 121 -15.32 -26.11 0.78
N ALA A 122 -14.14 -25.49 0.67
CA ALA A 122 -14.00 -24.06 0.48
C ALA A 122 -13.60 -23.77 -0.98
N SER A 123 -14.59 -23.64 -1.85
CA SER A 123 -14.41 -23.14 -3.21
C SER A 123 -15.44 -22.07 -3.54
N VAL A 124 -15.17 -21.28 -4.58
CA VAL A 124 -16.14 -20.34 -5.17
C VAL A 124 -16.35 -20.71 -6.62
N ASP A 125 -17.59 -20.86 -7.04
CA ASP A 125 -17.94 -21.23 -8.41
C ASP A 125 -18.85 -20.21 -9.11
N ALA A 126 -19.29 -20.53 -10.33
CA ALA A 126 -20.19 -19.69 -11.11
C ALA A 126 -21.57 -19.52 -10.44
N THR A 127 -22.06 -20.50 -9.67
CA THR A 127 -23.32 -20.44 -8.94
C THR A 127 -23.26 -19.34 -7.88
N ASP A 128 -22.12 -19.22 -7.19
CA ASP A 128 -21.90 -18.17 -6.21
C ASP A 128 -21.86 -16.79 -6.85
N MET A 129 -21.24 -16.68 -8.03
CA MET A 129 -21.23 -15.45 -8.82
C MET A 129 -22.65 -15.04 -9.25
N MET A 130 -23.49 -15.99 -9.67
CA MET A 130 -24.89 -15.71 -9.99
C MET A 130 -25.70 -15.29 -8.76
N ARG A 131 -25.43 -15.89 -7.59
CA ARG A 131 -26.05 -15.51 -6.32
C ARG A 131 -25.70 -14.08 -5.92
N LEU A 132 -24.50 -13.58 -6.24
CA LEU A 132 -24.15 -12.17 -6.00
C LEU A 132 -25.00 -11.19 -6.80
N VAL A 133 -25.34 -11.55 -8.03
CA VAL A 133 -26.11 -10.69 -8.94
C VAL A 133 -27.60 -10.70 -8.58
N LYS A 134 -28.15 -11.88 -8.27
CA LYS A 134 -29.58 -12.09 -8.00
C LYS A 134 -29.95 -11.92 -6.51
N GLY A 135 -29.01 -12.20 -5.61
CA GLY A 135 -29.24 -12.29 -4.17
C GLY A 135 -29.31 -10.92 -3.49
N ARG A 136 -30.16 -10.83 -2.47
CA ARG A 136 -30.33 -9.60 -1.66
C ARG A 136 -29.67 -9.69 -0.28
N THR A 137 -29.24 -10.88 0.12
CA THR A 137 -28.69 -11.17 1.45
C THR A 137 -27.25 -11.65 1.34
N ALA A 138 -26.38 -11.05 2.15
CA ALA A 138 -25.00 -11.51 2.30
C ALA A 138 -24.97 -12.74 3.22
N ASP A 139 -24.27 -13.77 2.77
CA ASP A 139 -23.89 -14.95 3.54
C ASP A 139 -22.39 -15.19 3.39
N ASN A 140 -21.86 -16.23 4.03
CA ASN A 140 -20.43 -16.53 3.98
C ASN A 140 -19.94 -16.79 2.56
N GLN A 141 -20.74 -17.48 1.74
CA GLN A 141 -20.37 -17.89 0.39
C GLN A 141 -20.32 -16.70 -0.58
N THR A 142 -21.34 -15.86 -0.56
CA THR A 142 -21.39 -14.61 -1.32
C THR A 142 -20.32 -13.62 -0.84
N THR A 143 -19.98 -13.61 0.45
CA THR A 143 -18.85 -12.82 0.98
C THR A 143 -17.52 -13.33 0.42
N MET A 144 -17.30 -14.65 0.38
CA MET A 144 -16.12 -15.27 -0.20
C MET A 144 -16.00 -14.97 -1.70
N ALA A 145 -17.10 -15.09 -2.44
CA ALA A 145 -17.15 -14.74 -3.86
C ALA A 145 -16.87 -13.26 -4.12
N THR A 146 -17.42 -12.37 -3.29
CA THR A 146 -17.11 -10.93 -3.36
C THR A 146 -15.63 -10.69 -3.09
N ASN A 147 -15.05 -11.34 -2.08
CA ASN A 147 -13.62 -11.22 -1.77
C ASN A 147 -12.73 -11.74 -2.90
N LEU A 148 -13.10 -12.85 -3.56
CA LEU A 148 -12.39 -13.35 -4.73
C LEU A 148 -12.38 -12.32 -5.87
N LEU A 149 -13.55 -11.73 -6.20
CA LEU A 149 -13.63 -10.67 -7.22
C LEU A 149 -12.78 -9.44 -6.84
N GLN A 150 -12.79 -9.06 -5.56
CA GLN A 150 -11.92 -8.00 -5.05
C GLN A 150 -10.44 -8.35 -5.24
N LEU A 151 -10.04 -9.60 -5.02
CA LEU A 151 -8.65 -10.03 -5.19
C LEU A 151 -8.25 -10.08 -6.66
N LEU A 152 -9.13 -10.56 -7.56
CA LEU A 152 -8.90 -10.60 -9.00
C LEU A 152 -8.50 -9.25 -9.58
N VAL A 153 -9.20 -8.17 -9.20
CA VAL A 153 -8.87 -6.81 -9.66
C VAL A 153 -7.64 -6.22 -8.97
N ARG A 154 -7.25 -6.75 -7.80
CA ARG A 154 -6.17 -6.24 -6.95
C ARG A 154 -4.84 -6.97 -7.13
N GLN A 155 -4.84 -8.17 -7.68
CA GLN A 155 -3.66 -9.04 -7.66
C GLN A 155 -2.48 -8.46 -8.47
N ALA A 156 -2.73 -8.00 -9.70
CA ALA A 156 -1.72 -7.33 -10.50
C ALA A 156 -1.18 -6.05 -9.83
N PRO A 157 -2.01 -5.08 -9.38
CA PRO A 157 -1.48 -3.86 -8.77
C PRO A 157 -0.84 -4.08 -7.38
N ASN A 158 -1.21 -5.13 -6.63
CA ASN A 158 -0.49 -5.53 -5.41
C ASN A 158 0.98 -5.88 -5.68
N GLN A 159 1.30 -6.37 -6.89
CA GLN A 159 2.66 -6.73 -7.28
C GLN A 159 3.45 -5.55 -7.86
N LYS A 160 2.76 -4.55 -8.43
CA LYS A 160 3.37 -3.40 -9.11
C LYS A 160 3.58 -2.18 -8.21
N TYR A 161 2.59 -1.83 -7.39
CA TYR A 161 2.53 -0.51 -6.74
C TYR A 161 2.76 -0.55 -5.23
N ALA A 162 3.18 0.58 -4.66
CA ALA A 162 3.06 0.80 -3.22
C ALA A 162 1.56 0.89 -2.87
N HIS A 163 1.10 0.22 -1.81
CA HIS A 163 -0.33 0.14 -1.53
C HIS A 163 -0.68 0.06 -0.05
N ASN A 164 -1.93 0.42 0.27
CA ASN A 164 -2.55 0.18 1.58
C ASN A 164 -3.64 -0.90 1.53
N GLY A 165 -3.64 -1.71 0.45
CA GLY A 165 -4.50 -2.88 0.27
C GLY A 165 -5.71 -2.63 -0.61
N ARG A 166 -6.23 -1.40 -0.65
CA ARG A 166 -7.31 -1.01 -1.58
C ARG A 166 -6.96 0.18 -2.45
N ALA A 167 -5.99 0.98 -2.04
CA ALA A 167 -5.41 2.05 -2.84
C ALA A 167 -3.96 1.73 -3.24
N TYR A 168 -3.62 2.11 -4.46
CA TYR A 168 -2.37 1.83 -5.16
C TYR A 168 -1.75 3.15 -5.61
N PHE A 169 -0.47 3.34 -5.30
CA PHE A 169 0.21 4.62 -5.44
C PHE A 169 1.48 4.47 -6.27
N THR A 170 1.76 5.51 -7.05
CA THR A 170 2.77 5.50 -8.10
C THR A 170 3.67 6.73 -7.99
N PRO A 171 4.99 6.61 -8.19
CA PRO A 171 5.92 7.74 -8.12
C PRO A 171 5.81 8.69 -9.32
N GLU A 172 5.18 8.26 -10.41
CA GLU A 172 4.94 9.08 -11.59
C GLU A 172 4.11 10.30 -11.21
N GLY A 173 4.52 11.47 -11.69
CA GLY A 173 3.90 12.75 -11.30
C GLY A 173 3.94 13.06 -9.80
N SER A 174 4.88 12.46 -9.06
CA SER A 174 5.09 12.79 -7.65
C SER A 174 5.48 14.25 -7.46
N LYS A 175 5.11 14.80 -6.31
CA LYS A 175 5.40 16.19 -5.93
C LYS A 175 6.09 16.24 -4.59
N ASN A 176 7.32 16.74 -4.55
CA ASN A 176 7.97 17.07 -3.28
C ASN A 176 7.19 18.22 -2.60
N ILE A 177 6.86 18.03 -1.32
CA ILE A 177 6.12 19.02 -0.53
C ILE A 177 6.96 19.60 0.61
N GLY A 178 8.23 19.25 0.72
CA GLY A 178 9.10 19.66 1.83
C GLY A 178 9.03 18.69 3.01
N SER A 179 9.80 19.00 4.06
CA SER A 179 9.93 18.17 5.26
C SER A 179 10.31 16.69 5.01
N GLY A 180 11.04 16.43 3.93
CA GLY A 180 11.43 15.07 3.54
C GLY A 180 10.26 14.21 3.02
N LEU A 181 9.17 14.83 2.56
CA LEU A 181 7.97 14.16 2.09
C LEU A 181 7.67 14.46 0.62
N GLU A 182 7.11 13.46 -0.05
CA GLU A 182 6.56 13.56 -1.40
C GLU A 182 5.09 13.13 -1.40
N LEU A 183 4.29 13.71 -2.30
CA LEU A 183 2.94 13.25 -2.60
C LEU A 183 2.94 12.41 -3.85
N TRP A 184 2.33 11.24 -3.76
CA TRP A 184 2.13 10.32 -4.87
C TRP A 184 0.65 10.27 -5.22
N ARG A 185 0.35 10.19 -6.52
CA ARG A 185 -1.00 9.90 -7.01
C ARG A 185 -1.26 8.40 -6.98
N GLY A 186 -2.53 8.06 -7.00
CA GLY A 186 -2.96 6.68 -6.98
C GLY A 186 -4.44 6.54 -7.23
N TYR A 187 -4.91 5.30 -7.13
CA TYR A 187 -6.32 4.98 -7.26
C TYR A 187 -6.75 3.98 -6.20
N PHE A 188 -7.95 4.15 -5.70
CA PHE A 188 -8.71 3.18 -4.93
C PHE A 188 -9.56 2.34 -5.89
N GLN A 189 -9.68 1.04 -5.61
CA GLN A 189 -10.63 0.19 -6.33
C GLN A 189 -11.36 -0.80 -5.42
N SER A 190 -12.65 -0.98 -5.70
CA SER A 190 -13.47 -2.00 -5.04
C SER A 190 -14.55 -2.56 -5.94
N VAL A 191 -14.69 -3.87 -5.95
CA VAL A 191 -15.84 -4.58 -6.52
C VAL A 191 -17.04 -4.44 -5.56
N ARG A 192 -18.23 -4.18 -6.10
CA ARG A 192 -19.47 -3.98 -5.35
C ARG A 192 -20.63 -4.71 -6.04
N PRO A 193 -21.38 -5.55 -5.31
CA PRO A 193 -22.67 -6.02 -5.79
C PRO A 193 -23.67 -4.88 -5.84
N THR A 194 -24.45 -4.82 -6.91
CA THR A 194 -25.56 -3.89 -7.10
C THR A 194 -26.77 -4.64 -7.65
N ILE A 195 -27.88 -3.93 -7.85
CA ILE A 195 -29.09 -4.54 -8.42
C ILE A 195 -28.76 -5.08 -9.83
N ASP A 196 -28.85 -6.40 -9.98
CA ASP A 196 -28.70 -7.16 -11.21
C ASP A 196 -27.34 -7.06 -11.92
N ARG A 197 -26.30 -6.52 -11.25
CA ARG A 197 -24.94 -6.45 -11.80
C ARG A 197 -23.85 -6.24 -10.76
N MET A 198 -22.62 -6.57 -11.13
CA MET A 198 -21.41 -6.29 -10.35
C MET A 198 -20.68 -5.09 -10.94
N LEU A 199 -20.23 -4.16 -10.09
CA LEU A 199 -19.50 -2.97 -10.51
C LEU A 199 -18.13 -2.93 -9.87
N VAL A 200 -17.13 -2.45 -10.60
CA VAL A 200 -15.86 -1.97 -10.04
C VAL A 200 -15.95 -0.47 -9.86
N ASN A 201 -15.97 -0.04 -8.61
CA ASN A 201 -15.84 1.37 -8.26
C ASN A 201 -14.36 1.75 -8.20
N VAL A 202 -13.97 2.80 -8.92
CA VAL A 202 -12.60 3.28 -9.00
C VAL A 202 -12.57 4.78 -8.70
N ASP A 203 -11.72 5.22 -7.80
CA ASP A 203 -11.54 6.66 -7.51
C ASP A 203 -10.07 7.03 -7.44
N THR A 204 -9.73 8.25 -7.80
CA THR A 204 -8.37 8.76 -7.64
C THR A 204 -8.10 9.09 -6.18
N THR A 205 -6.88 8.89 -5.73
CA THR A 205 -6.46 9.24 -4.38
C THR A 205 -5.01 9.71 -4.40
N ILE A 206 -4.55 10.26 -3.29
CA ILE A 206 -3.17 10.66 -3.09
C ILE A 206 -2.67 10.13 -1.76
N THR A 207 -1.36 10.00 -1.60
CA THR A 207 -0.74 9.66 -0.32
C THR A 207 0.57 10.39 -0.16
N ALA A 208 0.96 10.64 1.08
CA ALA A 208 2.31 11.08 1.37
C ALA A 208 3.22 9.86 1.51
N VAL A 209 4.43 9.99 1.00
CA VAL A 209 5.52 9.03 1.18
C VAL A 209 6.76 9.75 1.70
N TYR A 210 7.65 9.00 2.34
CA TYR A 210 8.98 9.50 2.61
C TYR A 210 9.74 9.69 1.30
N ALA A 211 10.38 10.85 1.14
CA ALA A 211 11.26 11.11 0.02
C ALA A 211 12.42 10.11 0.00
N LYS A 212 12.76 9.61 -1.18
CA LYS A 212 13.96 8.76 -1.35
C LYS A 212 15.22 9.64 -1.31
N GLY A 213 16.34 9.08 -0.90
CA GLY A 213 17.64 9.76 -0.95
C GLY A 213 18.46 9.62 0.33
N ASP A 214 19.53 10.41 0.42
CA ASP A 214 20.46 10.38 1.54
C ASP A 214 19.76 10.73 2.87
N LEU A 215 19.97 9.90 3.88
CA LEU A 215 19.27 10.03 5.16
C LEU A 215 19.54 11.40 5.81
N ILE A 216 20.80 11.86 5.79
CA ILE A 216 21.21 13.17 6.31
C ILE A 216 20.37 14.29 5.68
N THR A 217 20.29 14.33 4.35
CA THR A 217 19.56 15.36 3.60
C THR A 217 18.07 15.34 3.94
N VAL A 218 17.44 14.16 3.97
CA VAL A 218 16.02 14.04 4.30
C VAL A 218 15.74 14.46 5.74
N CYS A 219 16.63 14.15 6.68
CA CYS A 219 16.53 14.58 8.07
C CYS A 219 16.63 16.11 8.22
N LEU A 220 17.56 16.76 7.52
CA LEU A 220 17.67 18.23 7.54
C LEU A 220 16.42 18.90 6.97
N LEU A 221 15.88 18.36 5.86
CA LEU A 221 14.62 18.83 5.30
C LEU A 221 13.46 18.69 6.31
N PHE A 222 13.38 17.54 7.00
CA PHE A 222 12.37 17.31 8.03
C PHE A 222 12.45 18.31 9.18
N LEU A 223 13.66 18.58 9.68
CA LEU A 223 13.86 19.56 10.75
C LEU A 223 13.50 20.99 10.32
N ASN A 224 13.63 21.30 9.02
CA ASN A 224 13.29 22.60 8.43
C ASN A 224 14.00 23.77 9.13
N LYS A 225 15.26 23.56 9.54
CA LYS A 225 16.11 24.52 10.28
C LYS A 225 17.41 24.87 9.53
N GLY A 226 17.42 24.68 8.20
CA GLY A 226 18.58 24.88 7.34
C GLY A 226 19.39 23.62 7.07
N ASN A 227 20.49 23.76 6.33
CA ASN A 227 21.33 22.65 5.86
C ASN A 227 22.55 22.40 6.76
N ASP A 228 22.36 22.50 8.08
CA ASP A 228 23.44 22.40 9.06
C ASP A 228 23.48 21.01 9.70
N VAL A 229 24.48 20.21 9.33
CA VAL A 229 24.67 18.84 9.87
C VAL A 229 24.91 18.83 11.38
N ARG A 230 25.29 19.96 11.99
CA ARG A 230 25.43 20.07 13.46
C ARG A 230 24.08 19.87 14.18
N LEU A 231 22.96 20.07 13.49
CA LEU A 231 21.61 19.78 14.02
C LEU A 231 21.33 18.27 14.14
N LEU A 232 22.17 17.44 13.54
CA LEU A 232 22.04 15.98 13.52
C LEU A 232 22.98 15.29 14.50
N THR A 233 23.69 16.02 15.36
CA THR A 233 24.63 15.39 16.29
C THR A 233 23.91 14.56 17.35
N GLY A 234 22.85 15.16 17.89
CA GLY A 234 21.89 14.58 18.81
C GLY A 234 22.46 14.33 20.19
N ASP A 235 22.03 15.10 21.19
CA ASP A 235 21.92 14.61 22.57
C ASP A 235 20.57 13.88 22.67
N GLU A 236 20.45 12.80 23.43
CA GLU A 236 19.15 12.14 23.66
C GLU A 236 18.09 13.09 24.27
N ARG A 237 18.55 14.15 24.95
CA ARG A 237 17.71 15.23 25.50
C ARG A 237 17.34 16.28 24.46
N ASP A 238 18.03 16.34 23.33
CA ASP A 238 17.76 17.28 22.24
C ASP A 238 16.38 17.01 21.60
N GLU A 239 15.61 18.05 21.36
CA GLU A 239 14.27 17.94 20.79
C GLU A 239 14.28 17.46 19.33
N ASN A 240 15.28 17.88 18.55
CA ASN A 240 15.44 17.44 17.16
C ASN A 240 15.78 15.95 17.11
N PHE A 241 16.65 15.47 18.00
CA PHE A 241 17.00 14.05 18.07
C PHE A 241 15.76 13.18 18.38
N ARG A 242 14.97 13.57 19.39
CA ARG A 242 13.71 12.89 19.74
C ARG A 242 12.69 12.94 18.61
N ALA A 243 12.58 14.08 17.91
CA ALA A 243 11.71 14.22 16.74
C ALA A 243 12.16 13.31 15.59
N LEU A 244 13.46 13.23 15.31
CA LEU A 244 14.03 12.36 14.28
C LEU A 244 13.86 10.89 14.62
N GLU A 245 14.09 10.48 15.87
CA GLU A 245 13.91 9.09 16.29
C GLU A 245 12.46 8.66 16.06
N LYS A 246 11.50 9.49 16.49
CA LYS A 246 10.07 9.25 16.20
C LYS A 246 9.80 9.25 14.70
N HIS A 247 10.38 10.16 13.93
CA HIS A 247 10.14 10.31 12.49
C HIS A 247 10.67 9.12 11.66
N LEU A 248 11.83 8.57 12.02
CA LEU A 248 12.56 7.54 11.29
C LEU A 248 12.27 6.11 11.77
N HIS A 249 11.60 5.93 12.91
CA HIS A 249 11.32 4.61 13.46
C HIS A 249 10.63 3.68 12.45
N ASN A 250 11.20 2.49 12.25
CA ASN A 250 10.82 1.46 11.28
C ASN A 250 10.93 1.85 9.79
N LEU A 251 11.52 2.99 9.46
CA LEU A 251 11.80 3.36 8.08
C LEU A 251 12.85 2.42 7.51
N LEU A 252 12.64 2.00 6.26
CA LEU A 252 13.54 1.12 5.52
C LEU A 252 14.61 1.96 4.81
N ILE A 253 15.85 1.51 4.92
CA ILE A 253 17.03 2.14 4.32
C ILE A 253 17.90 1.09 3.66
N ASN A 254 18.70 1.51 2.68
CA ASN A 254 19.86 0.76 2.23
C ASN A 254 21.11 1.31 2.93
N VAL A 255 22.06 0.43 3.22
CA VAL A 255 23.36 0.77 3.78
C VAL A 255 24.43 0.49 2.75
N VAL A 256 25.21 1.53 2.40
CA VAL A 256 26.18 1.49 1.30
C VAL A 256 27.20 0.36 1.47
N THR A 257 27.67 0.09 2.68
CA THR A 257 28.72 -0.91 2.95
C THR A 257 28.25 -2.36 2.98
N THR A 258 26.93 -2.63 2.96
CA THR A 258 26.39 -4.00 3.09
C THR A 258 25.85 -4.59 1.79
N GLY A 259 26.29 -4.05 0.64
CA GLY A 259 25.78 -4.45 -0.67
C GLY A 259 24.32 -4.02 -0.89
N ASN A 260 23.94 -2.83 -0.40
CA ASN A 260 22.61 -2.23 -0.54
C ASN A 260 21.45 -3.10 -0.02
N ARG A 261 21.69 -3.87 1.05
CA ARG A 261 20.62 -4.62 1.71
C ARG A 261 19.65 -3.67 2.41
N THR A 262 18.36 -3.90 2.21
CA THR A 262 17.32 -3.15 2.91
C THR A 262 17.25 -3.54 4.38
N LYS A 263 17.30 -2.54 5.27
CA LYS A 263 17.27 -2.66 6.73
C LYS A 263 16.25 -1.69 7.32
N ALA A 264 15.65 -2.03 8.45
CA ALA A 264 14.74 -1.14 9.17
C ALA A 264 15.49 -0.41 10.29
N ILE A 265 15.27 0.90 10.43
CA ILE A 265 15.77 1.69 11.55
C ILE A 265 14.99 1.30 12.82
N ARG A 266 15.71 0.90 13.87
CA ARG A 266 15.15 0.49 15.17
C ARG A 266 15.40 1.50 16.29
N GLY A 267 16.27 2.47 16.05
CA GLY A 267 16.51 3.60 16.94
C GLY A 267 17.67 4.43 16.41
N LEU A 268 17.96 5.53 17.09
CA LEU A 268 19.09 6.39 16.79
C LEU A 268 20.14 6.28 17.90
N VAL A 269 21.38 6.64 17.58
CA VAL A 269 22.49 6.72 18.52
C VAL A 269 23.22 8.04 18.29
N PRO A 270 23.55 8.81 19.33
CA PRO A 270 24.27 10.08 19.17
C PRO A 270 25.70 9.86 18.69
N SER A 271 26.28 10.83 17.97
CA SER A 271 27.71 10.83 17.59
C SER A 271 28.27 9.49 17.08
N ALA A 272 27.68 8.98 16.00
CA ALA A 272 27.92 7.62 15.50
C ALA A 272 29.39 7.29 15.29
N GLY A 273 30.19 8.22 14.74
CA GLY A 273 31.61 7.97 14.47
C GLY A 273 32.40 7.68 15.74
N LYS A 274 32.02 8.29 16.86
CA LYS A 274 32.66 8.13 18.18
C LYS A 274 32.07 6.99 19.01
N TYR A 275 31.07 6.28 18.49
CA TYR A 275 30.48 5.17 19.20
C TYR A 275 31.49 4.03 19.34
N GLU A 276 31.79 3.66 20.58
CA GLU A 276 32.72 2.58 20.91
C GLU A 276 32.02 1.23 20.94
N PHE A 277 32.70 0.21 20.41
CA PHE A 277 32.25 -1.18 20.49
C PHE A 277 33.45 -2.13 20.58
N SER A 278 33.21 -3.32 21.14
CA SER A 278 34.23 -4.37 21.18
C SER A 278 34.23 -5.17 19.88
N LYS A 279 35.40 -5.31 19.27
CA LYS A 279 35.67 -6.14 18.11
C LYS A 279 36.95 -6.92 18.36
N ASP A 280 36.88 -8.25 18.31
CA ASP A 280 38.04 -9.14 18.50
C ASP A 280 38.81 -8.81 19.81
N ASP A 281 38.05 -8.64 20.91
CA ASP A 281 38.54 -8.24 22.25
C ASP A 281 39.26 -6.88 22.34
N ARG A 282 39.19 -6.06 21.28
CA ARG A 282 39.66 -4.68 21.25
C ARG A 282 38.49 -3.69 21.22
N VAL A 283 38.55 -2.66 22.05
CA VAL A 283 37.64 -1.51 21.95
C VAL A 283 38.11 -0.64 20.78
N THR A 284 37.19 -0.33 19.86
CA THR A 284 37.41 0.60 18.74
C THR A 284 36.17 1.44 18.51
N THR A 285 36.32 2.55 17.81
CA THR A 285 35.18 3.39 17.39
C THR A 285 34.65 2.98 16.02
N ILE A 286 33.41 3.36 15.71
CA ILE A 286 32.85 3.19 14.36
C ILE A 286 33.72 3.90 13.32
N GLU A 287 34.21 5.12 13.58
CA GLU A 287 35.06 5.86 12.65
C GLU A 287 36.36 5.10 12.33
N GLU A 288 37.07 4.63 13.36
CA GLU A 288 38.28 3.81 13.19
C GLU A 288 37.97 2.52 12.45
N HIS A 289 36.91 1.81 12.82
CA HIS A 289 36.52 0.57 12.17
C HIS A 289 36.27 0.75 10.67
N TYR A 290 35.54 1.79 10.26
CA TYR A 290 35.29 2.04 8.84
C TYR A 290 36.56 2.48 8.09
N LYS A 291 37.46 3.21 8.76
CA LYS A 291 38.76 3.56 8.19
C LYS A 291 39.63 2.33 7.97
N GLU A 292 39.76 1.46 8.96
CA GLU A 292 40.62 0.27 8.92
C GLU A 292 40.03 -0.85 8.04
N ALA A 293 38.76 -1.22 8.26
CA ALA A 293 38.14 -2.39 7.62
C ALA A 293 37.55 -2.10 6.24
N HIS A 294 37.22 -0.84 5.94
CA HIS A 294 36.53 -0.44 4.71
C HIS A 294 37.23 0.67 3.92
N ASN A 295 38.41 1.13 4.37
CA ASN A 295 39.14 2.25 3.79
C ASN A 295 38.24 3.48 3.55
N ARG A 296 37.38 3.78 4.52
CA ARG A 296 36.35 4.82 4.40
C ARG A 296 36.37 5.78 5.57
N THR A 297 36.64 7.05 5.28
CA THR A 297 36.56 8.14 6.24
C THR A 297 35.12 8.57 6.48
N ILE A 298 34.71 8.64 7.75
CA ILE A 298 33.42 9.19 8.15
C ILE A 298 33.51 10.72 8.13
N LYS A 299 32.64 11.38 7.37
CA LYS A 299 32.72 12.85 7.18
C LYS A 299 32.06 13.62 8.33
N HIS A 300 31.05 13.03 8.92
CA HIS A 300 30.26 13.61 10.00
C HIS A 300 30.28 12.72 11.23
N PRO A 301 31.43 12.52 11.90
CA PRO A 301 31.56 11.58 13.01
C PRO A 301 30.68 11.94 14.21
N ASN A 302 30.35 13.23 14.37
CA ASN A 302 29.46 13.70 15.42
C ASN A 302 27.97 13.53 15.08
N ALA A 303 27.58 13.25 13.83
CA ALA A 303 26.18 13.05 13.45
C ALA A 303 25.63 11.72 14.01
N PHE A 304 24.31 11.62 14.15
CA PHE A 304 23.66 10.43 14.66
C PHE A 304 23.89 9.20 13.79
N GLY A 305 23.78 8.03 14.40
CA GLY A 305 23.82 6.73 13.78
C GLY A 305 22.46 6.06 13.85
N VAL A 306 22.18 5.16 12.93
CA VAL A 306 20.99 4.32 12.96
C VAL A 306 21.32 2.97 13.58
N ARG A 307 20.55 2.57 14.60
CA ARG A 307 20.57 1.24 15.16
C ARG A 307 19.66 0.32 14.34
N LEU A 308 20.20 -0.80 13.85
CA LEU A 308 19.47 -1.77 13.02
C LEU A 308 18.91 -2.95 13.83
N THR A 309 19.44 -3.16 15.03
CA THR A 309 19.05 -4.21 15.98
C THR A 309 18.04 -3.72 17.01
N LYS A 310 17.36 -4.64 17.69
CA LYS A 310 16.53 -4.29 18.84
C LYS A 310 17.42 -3.81 20.01
N PRO A 311 16.92 -2.95 20.91
CA PRO A 311 17.70 -2.45 22.05
C PRO A 311 18.30 -3.56 22.92
N ASN A 312 17.60 -4.69 23.06
CA ASN A 312 18.01 -5.84 23.87
C ASN A 312 18.74 -6.94 23.07
N ALA A 313 19.18 -6.66 21.85
CA ALA A 313 19.97 -7.62 21.09
C ALA A 313 21.35 -7.84 21.76
N PRO A 314 21.91 -9.07 21.71
CA PRO A 314 23.21 -9.36 22.31
C PRO A 314 24.34 -8.54 21.68
N PHE A 315 24.18 -8.17 20.39
CA PHE A 315 25.10 -7.30 19.67
C PHE A 315 24.32 -6.16 19.03
N GLN A 316 24.82 -4.93 19.23
CA GLN A 316 24.25 -3.74 18.62
C GLN A 316 24.87 -3.49 17.25
N VAL A 317 24.05 -3.38 16.21
CA VAL A 317 24.50 -3.01 14.87
C VAL A 317 24.12 -1.56 14.63
N ILE A 318 25.12 -0.70 14.59
CA ILE A 318 24.98 0.75 14.40
C ILE A 318 25.70 1.15 13.11
N VAL A 319 25.07 2.02 12.34
CA VAL A 319 25.60 2.52 11.07
C VAL A 319 25.49 4.06 11.08
N PRO A 320 26.56 4.81 10.72
CA PRO A 320 26.47 6.25 10.57
C PRO A 320 25.36 6.66 9.59
N ALA A 321 24.59 7.71 9.91
CA ALA A 321 23.49 8.15 9.06
C ALA A 321 23.95 8.58 7.65
N GLU A 322 25.17 9.08 7.50
CA GLU A 322 25.77 9.44 6.21
C GLU A 322 26.00 8.25 5.26
N LEU A 323 25.90 7.01 5.76
CA LEU A 323 26.03 5.78 4.97
C LEU A 323 24.68 5.15 4.63
N CYS A 324 23.58 5.85 4.94
CA CYS A 324 22.22 5.34 4.81
C CYS A 324 21.42 6.13 3.78
N THR A 325 20.66 5.42 2.94
CA THR A 325 19.74 6.02 1.96
C THR A 325 18.33 5.47 2.14
N ILE A 326 17.32 6.34 2.18
CA ILE A 326 15.91 5.96 2.25
C ILE A 326 15.44 5.38 0.91
N ILE A 327 14.81 4.20 0.97
CA ILE A 327 14.24 3.56 -0.23
C ILE A 327 12.88 4.16 -0.60
N PRO A 328 12.52 4.22 -1.91
CA PRO A 328 11.26 4.80 -2.36
C PRO A 328 10.02 3.97 -1.98
N GLY A 329 8.84 4.62 -2.06
CA GLY A 329 7.54 3.94 -1.93
C GLY A 329 7.12 3.60 -0.50
N GLN A 330 7.73 4.25 0.49
CA GLN A 330 7.38 4.06 1.89
C GLN A 330 6.30 5.05 2.32
N LEU A 331 5.07 4.56 2.51
CA LEU A 331 3.93 5.39 2.89
C LEU A 331 4.16 6.08 4.24
N TYR A 332 3.99 7.40 4.27
CA TYR A 332 4.03 8.22 5.47
C TYR A 332 2.66 8.16 6.15
N ARG A 333 2.56 7.40 7.24
CA ARG A 333 1.28 7.13 7.96
C ARG A 333 1.03 8.06 9.16
N LYS A 334 1.92 9.02 9.40
CA LYS A 334 1.79 9.99 10.50
C LYS A 334 0.98 11.19 10.03
N ARG A 335 0.56 12.03 10.97
CA ARG A 335 -0.09 13.31 10.65
C ARG A 335 0.86 14.15 9.78
N ILE A 336 0.31 14.68 8.68
CA ILE A 336 1.00 15.64 7.83
C ILE A 336 1.19 16.93 8.62
N PRO A 337 2.40 17.53 8.64
CA PRO A 337 2.61 18.82 9.26
C PRO A 337 1.66 19.89 8.71
N ASP A 338 1.11 20.74 9.59
CA ASP A 338 0.03 21.65 9.22
C ASP A 338 0.46 22.64 8.10
N HIS A 339 1.73 23.06 8.10
CA HIS A 339 2.30 23.94 7.06
C HIS A 339 2.32 23.31 5.66
N LEU A 340 2.19 21.99 5.54
CA LEU A 340 2.14 21.28 4.27
C LEU A 340 0.71 21.04 3.76
N THR A 341 -0.31 21.29 4.59
CA THR A 341 -1.71 21.00 4.27
C THR A 341 -2.15 21.66 2.97
N LYS A 342 -1.74 22.92 2.74
CA LYS A 342 -2.06 23.64 1.50
C LYS A 342 -1.55 22.88 0.27
N ALA A 343 -0.29 22.43 0.29
CA ALA A 343 0.30 21.69 -0.81
C ALA A 343 -0.42 20.35 -1.09
N VAL A 344 -0.90 19.69 -0.03
CA VAL A 344 -1.73 18.48 -0.13
C VAL A 344 -3.07 18.78 -0.80
N VAL A 345 -3.78 19.81 -0.34
CA VAL A 345 -5.07 20.22 -0.91
C VAL A 345 -4.92 20.62 -2.38
N ASP A 346 -3.92 21.44 -2.70
CA ASP A 346 -3.66 21.86 -4.08
C ASP A 346 -3.38 20.66 -4.99
N PHE A 347 -2.64 19.65 -4.50
CA PHE A 347 -2.32 18.45 -5.27
C PHE A 347 -3.51 17.49 -5.43
N ALA A 348 -4.39 17.41 -4.42
CA ALA A 348 -5.59 16.57 -4.43
C ALA A 348 -6.75 17.15 -5.24
N THR A 349 -6.78 18.47 -5.39
CA THR A 349 -7.87 19.20 -6.07
C THR A 349 -7.82 18.94 -7.57
N VAL A 350 -8.79 18.17 -8.06
CA VAL A 350 -8.96 17.83 -9.48
C VAL A 350 -10.44 17.98 -9.83
N LYS A 351 -10.75 18.61 -10.97
CA LYS A 351 -12.14 18.76 -11.43
C LYS A 351 -12.76 17.40 -11.74
N PRO A 352 -14.08 17.20 -11.56
CA PRO A 352 -14.72 15.90 -11.78
C PRO A 352 -14.46 15.27 -13.16
N ASN A 353 -14.51 16.07 -14.23
CA ASN A 353 -14.25 15.58 -15.59
C ASN A 353 -12.80 15.13 -15.79
N ASP A 354 -11.84 15.85 -15.21
CA ASP A 354 -10.42 15.51 -15.29
C ASP A 354 -10.12 14.27 -14.43
N ARG A 355 -10.76 14.16 -13.26
CA ARG A 355 -10.68 12.96 -12.42
C ARG A 355 -11.22 11.72 -13.13
N LEU A 356 -12.37 11.83 -13.80
CA LEU A 356 -12.91 10.72 -14.57
C LEU A 356 -12.00 10.35 -15.75
N ARG A 357 -11.44 11.35 -16.45
CA ARG A 357 -10.44 11.15 -17.50
C ARG A 357 -9.19 10.44 -16.98
N GLN A 358 -8.66 10.84 -15.82
CA GLN A 358 -7.54 10.17 -15.15
C GLN A 358 -7.82 8.68 -14.93
N ILE A 359 -9.01 8.35 -14.45
CA ILE A 359 -9.42 6.95 -14.25
C ILE A 359 -9.49 6.21 -15.59
N GLN A 360 -10.11 6.79 -16.62
CA GLN A 360 -10.38 6.12 -17.89
C GLN A 360 -9.18 6.01 -18.84
N THR A 361 -8.34 7.04 -18.90
CA THR A 361 -7.27 7.13 -19.91
C THR A 361 -5.88 7.31 -19.33
N GLY A 362 -5.77 7.69 -18.04
CA GLY A 362 -4.53 8.17 -17.45
C GLY A 362 -4.25 9.61 -17.86
N ASP A 363 -3.24 10.21 -17.22
CA ASP A 363 -2.82 11.60 -17.45
C ASP A 363 -1.29 11.79 -17.46
N GLY A 364 -0.52 10.71 -17.59
CA GLY A 364 0.94 10.71 -17.52
C GLY A 364 1.50 10.76 -16.09
N ALA A 365 0.73 11.26 -15.12
CA ALA A 365 1.05 11.15 -13.70
C ALA A 365 0.51 9.86 -13.08
N MET A 366 -0.51 9.26 -13.68
CA MET A 366 -1.04 7.96 -13.28
C MET A 366 -1.51 7.17 -14.51
N GLU A 367 -1.13 5.90 -14.58
CA GLU A 367 -1.70 4.97 -15.56
C GLU A 367 -3.20 4.74 -15.27
N SER A 368 -4.00 4.52 -16.33
CA SER A 368 -5.41 4.19 -16.15
C SER A 368 -5.59 2.81 -15.50
N PRO A 369 -6.22 2.72 -14.32
CA PRO A 369 -6.54 1.43 -13.72
C PRO A 369 -7.50 0.60 -14.59
N VAL A 370 -8.48 1.24 -15.25
CA VAL A 370 -9.50 0.51 -16.01
C VAL A 370 -8.98 -0.02 -17.34
N LYS A 371 -8.04 0.67 -18.00
CA LYS A 371 -7.33 0.10 -19.16
C LYS A 371 -6.47 -1.10 -18.75
N GLY A 372 -5.86 -1.03 -17.56
CA GLY A 372 -5.06 -2.12 -17.01
C GLY A 372 -5.81 -3.44 -16.85
N TYR A 373 -7.14 -3.41 -16.66
CA TYR A 373 -7.93 -4.63 -16.47
C TYR A 373 -7.87 -5.59 -17.66
N LYS A 374 -7.85 -5.08 -18.90
CA LYS A 374 -7.78 -5.90 -20.11
C LYS A 374 -6.47 -6.66 -20.26
N ASN A 375 -5.41 -6.18 -19.61
CA ASN A 375 -4.07 -6.77 -19.67
C ASN A 375 -3.71 -7.53 -18.39
N SER A 376 -4.62 -7.58 -17.41
CA SER A 376 -4.39 -8.31 -16.17
C SER A 376 -4.55 -9.81 -16.43
N GLU A 377 -3.45 -10.55 -16.30
CA GLU A 377 -3.44 -12.01 -16.38
C GLU A 377 -4.50 -12.66 -15.48
N PHE A 378 -4.77 -12.11 -14.28
CA PHE A 378 -5.70 -12.69 -13.32
C PHE A 378 -7.14 -12.50 -13.78
N ILE A 379 -7.44 -11.35 -14.40
CA ILE A 379 -8.77 -11.04 -14.94
C ILE A 379 -9.03 -11.88 -16.20
N LEU A 380 -8.03 -11.95 -17.09
CA LEU A 380 -8.08 -12.75 -18.30
C LEU A 380 -8.22 -14.25 -18.00
N GLU A 381 -7.41 -14.77 -17.07
CA GLU A 381 -7.45 -16.17 -16.64
C GLU A 381 -8.82 -16.53 -16.06
N ALA A 382 -9.42 -15.65 -15.27
CA ALA A 382 -10.77 -15.85 -14.73
C ALA A 382 -11.88 -15.85 -15.80
N GLY A 383 -11.58 -15.41 -17.01
CA GLY A 383 -12.58 -15.14 -18.04
C GLY A 383 -13.49 -13.97 -17.65
N MET A 384 -13.01 -13.07 -16.78
CA MET A 384 -13.75 -11.91 -16.31
C MET A 384 -13.57 -10.75 -17.29
N THR A 385 -14.65 -10.03 -17.60
CA THR A 385 -14.62 -8.85 -18.47
C THR A 385 -15.16 -7.64 -17.73
N ILE A 386 -14.42 -6.53 -17.78
CA ILE A 386 -14.80 -5.26 -17.17
C ILE A 386 -14.85 -4.19 -18.25
N GLU A 387 -15.93 -3.43 -18.29
CA GLU A 387 -16.09 -2.29 -19.19
C GLU A 387 -15.11 -1.16 -18.85
N THR A 388 -14.61 -0.47 -19.86
CA THR A 388 -13.74 0.71 -19.68
C THR A 388 -14.53 2.01 -19.70
N ARG A 389 -15.83 1.95 -20.02
CA ARG A 389 -16.74 3.08 -19.97
C ARG A 389 -17.50 3.06 -18.64
N PRO A 390 -17.57 4.20 -17.92
CA PRO A 390 -18.35 4.29 -16.71
C PRO A 390 -19.83 4.17 -17.02
N ILE A 391 -20.60 3.67 -16.05
CA ILE A 391 -22.05 3.64 -16.17
C ILE A 391 -22.63 5.05 -15.99
N THR A 392 -23.69 5.33 -16.75
CA THR A 392 -24.56 6.48 -16.57
C THR A 392 -25.82 6.04 -15.81
N ILE A 393 -26.16 6.76 -14.76
CA ILE A 393 -27.38 6.52 -13.97
C ILE A 393 -28.35 7.69 -14.11
N LYS A 394 -29.64 7.41 -13.93
CA LYS A 394 -30.69 8.43 -13.84
C LYS A 394 -30.84 8.85 -12.38
N GLY A 395 -30.43 10.07 -12.07
CA GLY A 395 -30.63 10.73 -10.78
C GLY A 395 -31.80 11.71 -10.80
N ARG A 396 -32.04 12.35 -9.66
CA ARG A 396 -33.06 13.40 -9.51
C ARG A 396 -32.53 14.52 -8.62
N ILE A 397 -32.72 15.77 -9.04
CA ILE A 397 -32.44 16.96 -8.24
C ILE A 397 -33.71 17.28 -7.47
N LEU A 398 -33.67 17.15 -6.15
CA LEU A 398 -34.81 17.46 -5.28
C LEU A 398 -35.05 18.97 -5.24
N ASP A 399 -36.30 19.36 -5.01
CA ASP A 399 -36.66 20.76 -4.87
C ASP A 399 -36.00 21.35 -3.61
N THR A 400 -35.35 22.50 -3.77
CA THR A 400 -34.71 23.19 -2.64
C THR A 400 -35.78 23.72 -1.68
N PRO A 401 -35.75 23.32 -0.39
CA PRO A 401 -36.65 23.89 0.61
C PRO A 401 -36.32 25.36 0.86
N SER A 402 -37.32 26.14 1.21
CA SER A 402 -37.11 27.52 1.65
C SER A 402 -36.75 27.59 3.13
N LEU A 403 -36.02 28.64 3.50
CA LEU A 403 -35.64 28.96 4.86
C LEU A 403 -36.45 30.17 5.33
N ARG A 404 -37.09 30.06 6.49
CA ARG A 404 -37.82 31.17 7.12
C ARG A 404 -36.94 31.80 8.21
N TYR A 405 -36.85 33.13 8.17
CA TYR A 405 -36.15 33.99 9.13
C TYR A 405 -37.17 34.82 9.93
N GLY A 406 -36.70 35.50 10.98
CA GLY A 406 -37.46 36.49 11.73
C GLY A 406 -38.05 37.58 10.83
N GLY A 407 -39.20 38.11 11.23
CA GLY A 407 -39.95 39.09 10.43
C GLY A 407 -40.58 38.51 9.15
N ASP A 408 -40.90 37.20 9.16
CA ASP A 408 -41.53 36.45 8.05
C ASP A 408 -40.79 36.57 6.70
N ARG A 409 -39.47 36.76 6.74
CA ARG A 409 -38.64 36.75 5.53
C ARG A 409 -38.32 35.32 5.12
N GLU A 410 -38.48 35.04 3.83
CA GLU A 410 -38.19 33.73 3.25
C GLU A 410 -37.00 33.84 2.29
N VAL A 411 -36.02 32.95 2.44
CA VAL A 411 -34.87 32.82 1.55
C VAL A 411 -34.89 31.43 0.94
N LYS A 412 -34.86 31.37 -0.39
CA LYS A 412 -34.70 30.11 -1.11
C LYS A 412 -33.23 29.92 -1.50
N PRO A 413 -32.51 28.93 -0.93
CA PRO A 413 -31.14 28.65 -1.32
C PRO A 413 -31.00 28.36 -2.82
N ARG A 414 -29.87 28.76 -3.40
CA ARG A 414 -29.51 28.48 -4.79
C ARG A 414 -28.24 27.65 -4.81
N ASP A 415 -28.25 26.57 -5.57
CA ASP A 415 -27.12 25.63 -5.71
C ASP A 415 -26.55 25.16 -4.36
N GLY A 416 -27.44 24.95 -3.39
CA GLY A 416 -27.08 24.50 -2.03
C GLY A 416 -26.48 25.60 -1.14
N SER A 417 -26.54 26.86 -1.53
CA SER A 417 -25.96 27.99 -0.78
C SER A 417 -26.96 29.14 -0.56
N TRP A 418 -26.78 29.84 0.57
CA TRP A 418 -27.45 31.10 0.90
C TRP A 418 -26.54 31.90 1.84
N ASN A 419 -26.87 33.17 2.08
CA ASN A 419 -26.20 33.98 3.09
C ASN A 419 -27.22 34.65 4.01
N VAL A 420 -26.76 35.13 5.16
CA VAL A 420 -27.59 35.78 6.20
C VAL A 420 -27.73 37.29 5.98
N LYS A 421 -27.27 37.83 4.83
CA LYS A 421 -27.29 39.27 4.58
C LYS A 421 -28.73 39.76 4.55
N GLY A 422 -29.04 40.74 5.41
CA GLY A 422 -30.38 41.30 5.53
C GLY A 422 -31.41 40.36 6.17
N GLN A 423 -30.98 39.28 6.83
CA GLN A 423 -31.86 38.37 7.56
C GLN A 423 -31.82 38.67 9.06
N GLN A 424 -32.94 38.44 9.75
CA GLN A 424 -33.06 38.52 11.22
C GLN A 424 -33.31 37.10 11.75
N PHE A 425 -32.68 36.73 12.86
CA PHE A 425 -32.81 35.37 13.42
C PHE A 425 -34.15 35.15 14.11
#